data_AF-A0A7V9N296-F1
#
_entry.id   AF-A0A7V9N296-F1
#
_cell.length_a   1.000
_cell.length_b   1.000
_cell.length_c   1.000
_cell.angle_alpha   90.00
_cell.angle_beta   90.00
_cell.angle_gamma   90.00
#
_symmetry.space_group_name_H-M   'P 1'
#
loop_
_entity.id
_entity.type
_entity.pdbx_description
1 polymer ?
#
loop_
_entity_poly.entity_id
_entity_poly.type
_entity_poly.pdbx_seq_one_letter_code
_entity_poly.pdbx_strand_id
1 'polypeptide(L)'
;MTCCGPLTLLAAAMCVAAASLVSPEAASRGQGPDTAAAHHKVGVEHHLQRSLDAASREYARALELDPPRTPTPGQLEIVHRFAPRVHAQRDELFPLKDFAAILHPDERLIAYHLFWEDDIDFPEDNDPCDHEVMWVRYSADTRSLEQVWTYFHGRILEGGEPALRDARAHGMRARVNAQWGKHGSMPAGWESLPILANTGDIERQYLTLDKPITLKQYNEATHRKLSTEGRRLLDHPMARRLGWPQRFNGTWEDFVDFSRVVETREFLDRAKMVQVSRWNSATIDQHFLPYNFRPKTEWPE
;
A
#
# COMPACT_ATOMS: atom_id res chain seq x y z
N MET A 1 -43.08 67.99 -47.11
CA MET A 1 -41.77 68.19 -46.45
C MET A 1 -41.06 66.85 -46.49
N THR A 2 -40.28 66.57 -47.52
CA THR A 2 -38.81 66.80 -47.57
C THR A 2 -38.11 66.07 -46.42
N CYS A 3 -37.11 65.21 -46.60
CA CYS A 3 -36.29 64.90 -47.77
C CYS A 3 -35.37 63.71 -47.43
N CYS A 4 -34.88 63.05 -48.49
CA CYS A 4 -33.62 62.30 -48.61
C CYS A 4 -33.47 61.00 -47.79
N GLY A 5 -33.10 59.85 -48.36
CA GLY A 5 -32.31 59.62 -49.57
C GLY A 5 -31.21 58.57 -49.25
N PRO A 6 -30.58 57.92 -50.25
CA PRO A 6 -30.48 56.45 -50.29
C PRO A 6 -29.05 55.87 -50.35
N LEU A 7 -28.98 54.53 -50.38
CA LEU A 7 -28.02 53.61 -51.05
C LEU A 7 -26.52 53.98 -51.17
N THR A 8 -25.64 53.08 -50.72
CA THR A 8 -24.36 52.72 -51.39
C THR A 8 -23.89 51.34 -50.86
N LEU A 9 -24.00 50.23 -51.60
CA LEU A 9 -23.02 49.58 -52.50
C LEU A 9 -21.61 49.26 -51.92
N LEU A 10 -21.27 47.97 -52.04
CA LEU A 10 -19.96 47.30 -52.21
C LEU A 10 -18.85 47.49 -51.16
N ALA A 11 -18.35 46.36 -50.63
CA ALA A 11 -17.09 45.76 -51.12
C ALA A 11 -16.84 44.38 -50.49
N ALA A 12 -16.50 43.42 -51.34
CA ALA A 12 -15.92 42.13 -50.97
C ALA A 12 -14.40 42.27 -50.78
N ALA A 13 -13.84 41.58 -49.78
CA ALA A 13 -12.43 41.14 -49.74
C ALA A 13 -12.32 40.06 -48.65
N MET A 14 -12.32 38.77 -49.01
CA MET A 14 -11.14 37.92 -49.23
C MET A 14 -10.21 37.72 -48.02
N CYS A 15 -10.33 36.51 -47.46
CA CYS A 15 -9.26 35.60 -47.02
C CYS A 15 -7.96 36.17 -46.45
N VAL A 16 -7.64 35.80 -45.20
CA VAL A 16 -6.52 34.89 -44.88
C VAL A 16 -6.88 34.08 -43.63
N ALA A 17 -7.01 32.77 -43.77
CA ALA A 17 -7.00 31.84 -42.65
C ALA A 17 -5.54 31.67 -42.19
N ALA A 18 -5.23 32.12 -40.98
CA ALA A 18 -3.98 31.75 -40.32
C ALA A 18 -4.19 30.37 -39.68
N ALA A 19 -3.94 29.31 -40.46
CA ALA A 19 -3.71 27.99 -39.92
C ALA A 19 -2.37 28.03 -39.15
N SER A 20 -2.44 28.13 -37.83
CA SER A 20 -1.28 27.88 -36.97
C SER A 20 -0.97 26.38 -37.04
N LEU A 21 -0.05 26.04 -37.94
CA LEU A 21 0.65 24.76 -37.98
C LEU A 21 1.42 24.62 -36.66
N VAL A 22 0.80 23.94 -35.69
CA VAL A 22 1.53 23.37 -34.57
C VAL A 22 2.24 22.12 -35.12
N SER A 23 3.54 22.24 -35.35
CA SER A 23 4.40 21.13 -35.73
C SER A 23 4.28 19.99 -34.72
N PRO A 24 4.07 18.73 -35.16
CA PRO A 24 4.21 17.58 -34.28
C PRO A 24 5.69 17.16 -34.27
N GLU A 25 6.54 17.98 -33.65
CA GLU A 25 7.83 17.48 -33.15
C GLU A 25 7.62 17.11 -31.69
N ALA A 26 6.94 15.98 -31.51
CA ALA A 26 7.03 15.21 -30.28
C ALA A 26 8.49 14.83 -30.13
N ALA A 27 9.20 15.60 -29.30
CA ALA A 27 10.52 15.27 -28.83
C ALA A 27 10.53 13.79 -28.42
N SER A 28 11.31 13.00 -29.14
CA SER A 28 11.67 11.64 -28.74
C SER A 28 12.47 11.77 -27.44
N ARG A 29 11.75 11.83 -26.30
CA ARG A 29 12.33 11.51 -25.00
C ARG A 29 12.82 10.09 -25.16
N GLY A 30 14.14 9.91 -25.11
CA GLY A 30 14.81 8.64 -25.37
C GLY A 30 14.05 7.51 -24.69
N GLN A 31 13.48 6.61 -25.48
CA GLN A 31 12.78 5.45 -24.95
C GLN A 31 13.80 4.68 -24.12
N GLY A 32 13.57 4.64 -22.81
CA GLY A 32 14.22 3.65 -21.96
C GLY A 32 13.93 2.24 -22.50
N PRO A 33 14.58 1.21 -21.93
CA PRO A 33 14.36 -0.16 -22.36
C PRO A 33 12.86 -0.55 -22.23
N ASP A 34 12.23 -0.97 -23.34
CA ASP A 34 10.86 -1.51 -23.38
C ASP A 34 10.84 -2.89 -22.69
N THR A 35 10.78 -2.85 -21.37
CA THR A 35 10.85 -4.03 -20.50
C THR A 35 9.79 -3.91 -19.41
N ALA A 36 9.28 -5.05 -18.94
CA ALA A 36 8.27 -5.07 -17.88
C ALA A 36 8.74 -4.32 -16.63
N ALA A 37 10.00 -4.50 -16.23
CA ALA A 37 10.59 -3.81 -15.08
C ALA A 37 10.62 -2.28 -15.23
N ALA A 38 10.96 -1.77 -16.43
CA ALA A 38 11.00 -0.34 -16.68
C ALA A 38 9.60 0.28 -16.63
N HIS A 39 8.63 -0.34 -17.32
CA HIS A 39 7.24 0.09 -17.29
C HIS A 39 6.64 0.02 -15.88
N HIS A 40 6.88 -1.07 -15.14
CA HIS A 40 6.43 -1.20 -13.76
C HIS A 40 6.99 -0.08 -12.87
N LYS A 41 8.29 0.22 -12.99
CA LYS A 41 8.93 1.31 -12.23
C LYS A 41 8.29 2.67 -12.54
N VAL A 42 8.08 3.00 -13.81
CA VAL A 42 7.41 4.25 -14.21
C VAL A 42 5.96 4.27 -13.71
N GLY A 43 5.28 3.13 -13.73
CA GLY A 43 3.97 2.94 -13.11
C GLY A 43 3.95 3.32 -11.64
N VAL A 44 4.88 2.78 -10.84
CA VAL A 44 5.04 3.11 -9.41
C VAL A 44 5.33 4.60 -9.22
N GLU A 45 6.21 5.20 -10.03
CA GLU A 45 6.52 6.63 -9.96
C GLU A 45 5.28 7.50 -10.21
N HIS A 46 4.50 7.20 -11.25
CA HIS A 46 3.24 7.88 -11.53
C HIS A 46 2.20 7.66 -10.43
N HIS A 47 2.15 6.46 -9.88
CA HIS A 47 1.22 6.09 -8.82
C HIS A 47 1.49 6.90 -7.54
N LEU A 48 2.76 7.00 -7.13
CA LEU A 48 3.21 7.84 -6.01
C LEU A 48 2.97 9.34 -6.26
N GLN A 49 2.92 9.77 -7.52
CA GLN A 49 2.57 11.15 -7.93
C GLN A 49 1.06 11.37 -8.08
N ARG A 50 0.22 10.36 -7.80
CA ARG A 50 -1.24 10.37 -8.00
C ARG A 50 -1.69 10.58 -9.44
N SER A 51 -0.83 10.29 -10.41
CA SER A 51 -1.18 10.24 -11.83
C SER A 51 -1.73 8.85 -12.17
N LEU A 52 -2.90 8.52 -11.61
CA LEU A 52 -3.44 7.15 -11.59
C LEU A 52 -3.66 6.57 -12.99
N ASP A 53 -4.25 7.34 -13.91
CA ASP A 53 -4.43 6.89 -15.29
C ASP A 53 -3.10 6.58 -16.00
N ALA A 54 -2.05 7.35 -15.69
CA ALA A 54 -0.72 7.10 -16.25
C ALA A 54 -0.09 5.86 -15.60
N ALA A 55 -0.23 5.71 -14.28
CA ALA A 55 0.24 4.54 -13.55
C ALA A 55 -0.38 3.26 -14.11
N SER A 56 -1.71 3.21 -14.24
CA SER A 56 -2.42 2.05 -14.76
C SER A 56 -2.04 1.70 -16.20
N ARG A 57 -1.75 2.68 -17.06
CA ARG A 57 -1.25 2.40 -18.43
C ARG A 57 0.13 1.74 -18.41
N GLU A 58 1.03 2.22 -17.57
CA GLU A 58 2.38 1.68 -17.43
C GLU A 58 2.36 0.28 -16.77
N TYR A 59 1.49 0.08 -15.77
CA TYR A 59 1.24 -1.25 -15.20
C TYR A 59 0.65 -2.22 -16.21
N ALA A 60 -0.35 -1.81 -17.00
CA ALA A 60 -0.88 -2.62 -18.07
C ALA A 60 0.22 -3.04 -19.06
N ARG A 61 1.06 -2.10 -19.48
CA ARG A 61 2.19 -2.39 -20.37
C ARG A 61 3.21 -3.35 -19.74
N ALA A 62 3.50 -3.20 -18.44
CA ALA A 62 4.37 -4.14 -17.72
C ALA A 62 3.80 -5.57 -17.74
N LEU A 63 2.49 -5.72 -17.50
CA LEU A 63 1.82 -7.02 -17.52
C LEU A 63 1.58 -7.56 -18.94
N GLU A 64 1.57 -6.73 -19.99
CA GLU A 64 1.61 -7.24 -21.37
C GLU A 64 2.95 -7.92 -21.68
N LEU A 65 4.05 -7.38 -21.15
CA LEU A 65 5.41 -7.86 -21.38
C LEU A 65 5.78 -9.06 -20.51
N ASP A 66 5.29 -9.11 -19.26
CA ASP A 66 5.47 -10.22 -18.34
C ASP A 66 4.14 -10.50 -17.61
N PRO A 67 3.23 -11.27 -18.27
CA PRO A 67 1.87 -11.43 -17.80
C PRO A 67 1.78 -12.27 -16.53
N PRO A 68 0.86 -11.89 -15.62
CA PRO A 68 0.61 -12.71 -14.45
C PRO A 68 -0.12 -13.99 -14.87
N ARG A 69 -0.02 -15.01 -14.02
CA ARG A 69 -0.65 -16.31 -14.26
C ARG A 69 -1.64 -16.63 -13.17
N THR A 70 -2.71 -17.32 -13.55
CA THR A 70 -3.61 -17.95 -12.59
C THR A 70 -2.84 -18.99 -11.78
N PRO A 71 -2.95 -18.99 -10.44
CA PRO A 71 -2.29 -19.99 -9.61
C PRO A 71 -2.88 -21.38 -9.86
N THR A 72 -2.02 -22.40 -9.83
CA THR A 72 -2.46 -23.80 -9.83
C THR A 72 -3.14 -24.16 -8.50
N PRO A 73 -3.93 -25.26 -8.43
CA PRO A 73 -4.51 -25.72 -7.17
C PRO A 73 -3.47 -25.90 -6.04
N GLY A 74 -2.30 -26.48 -6.35
CA GLY A 74 -1.22 -26.63 -5.37
C GLY A 74 -0.64 -25.29 -4.88
N GLN A 75 -0.57 -24.28 -5.76
CA GLN A 75 -0.14 -22.94 -5.35
C GLN A 75 -1.20 -22.25 -4.47
N LEU A 76 -2.48 -22.44 -4.75
CA LEU A 76 -3.56 -21.96 -3.87
C LEU A 76 -3.48 -22.61 -2.48
N GLU A 77 -3.20 -23.92 -2.42
CA GLU A 77 -2.99 -24.62 -1.14
C GLU A 77 -1.79 -24.05 -0.36
N ILE A 78 -0.70 -23.71 -1.06
CA ILE A 78 0.49 -23.07 -0.45
C ILE A 78 0.14 -21.69 0.10
N VAL A 79 -0.53 -20.84 -0.69
CA VAL A 79 -0.99 -19.50 -0.26
C VAL A 79 -1.90 -19.62 0.96
N HIS A 80 -2.86 -20.53 0.93
CA HIS A 80 -3.79 -20.71 2.03
C HIS A 80 -3.08 -21.27 3.29
N ARG A 81 -2.14 -22.21 3.12
CA ARG A 81 -1.34 -22.79 4.22
C ARG A 81 -0.59 -21.70 4.98
N PHE A 82 0.13 -20.84 4.25
CA PHE A 82 1.00 -19.83 4.85
C PHE A 82 0.32 -18.47 5.07
N ALA A 83 -0.97 -18.35 4.77
CA ALA A 83 -1.74 -17.14 5.04
C ALA A 83 -1.63 -16.73 6.53
N PRO A 84 -1.26 -15.48 6.81
CA PRO A 84 -0.95 -15.02 8.15
C PRO A 84 -2.17 -15.01 9.06
N ARG A 85 -1.91 -15.03 10.37
CA ARG A 85 -2.87 -14.64 11.39
C ARG A 85 -2.62 -13.17 11.69
N VAL A 86 -3.56 -12.33 11.32
CA VAL A 86 -3.46 -10.89 11.59
C VAL A 86 -4.14 -10.62 12.93
N HIS A 87 -3.44 -9.90 13.80
CA HIS A 87 -3.86 -9.56 15.15
C HIS A 87 -3.90 -8.04 15.26
N ALA A 88 -5.09 -7.47 15.14
CA ALA A 88 -5.31 -6.05 15.34
C ALA A 88 -5.42 -5.72 16.83
N GLN A 89 -5.18 -4.46 17.17
CA GLN A 89 -5.51 -3.96 18.51
C GLN A 89 -7.02 -4.15 18.77
N ARG A 90 -7.39 -4.47 20.01
CA ARG A 90 -8.77 -4.82 20.43
C ARG A 90 -9.84 -3.86 19.89
N ASP A 91 -9.57 -2.57 20.00
CA ASP A 91 -10.46 -1.44 19.69
C ASP A 91 -10.06 -0.75 18.37
N GLU A 92 -9.41 -1.49 17.44
CA GLU A 92 -9.10 -1.00 16.10
C GLU A 92 -10.37 -0.52 15.38
N LEU A 93 -10.34 0.73 14.91
CA LEU A 93 -11.48 1.37 14.26
C LEU A 93 -11.56 1.09 12.77
N PHE A 94 -10.42 0.83 12.12
CA PHE A 94 -10.35 0.62 10.69
C PHE A 94 -10.34 -0.88 10.40
N PRO A 95 -11.42 -1.46 9.86
CA PRO A 95 -11.44 -2.85 9.48
C PRO A 95 -10.52 -3.10 8.29
N LEU A 96 -10.02 -4.33 8.17
CA LEU A 96 -9.42 -4.82 6.94
C LEU A 96 -10.52 -4.95 5.87
N LYS A 97 -10.41 -4.19 4.78
CA LYS A 97 -11.40 -4.16 3.68
C LYS A 97 -11.17 -5.28 2.70
N ASP A 98 -9.92 -5.40 2.26
CA ASP A 98 -9.51 -6.35 1.24
C ASP A 98 -8.17 -6.98 1.60
N PHE A 99 -7.90 -8.12 0.99
CA PHE A 99 -6.70 -8.91 1.21
C PHE A 99 -6.33 -9.66 -0.05
N ALA A 100 -5.11 -9.48 -0.53
CA ALA A 100 -4.61 -10.11 -1.74
C ALA A 100 -3.33 -10.89 -1.45
N ALA A 101 -3.08 -11.94 -2.24
CA ALA A 101 -1.84 -12.69 -2.18
C ALA A 101 -1.20 -12.82 -3.56
N ILE A 102 0.11 -12.60 -3.64
CA ILE A 102 0.86 -12.75 -4.88
C ILE A 102 2.03 -13.69 -4.63
N LEU A 103 2.10 -14.78 -5.39
CA LEU A 103 3.26 -15.66 -5.36
C LEU A 103 4.30 -15.17 -6.37
N HIS A 104 5.57 -15.20 -5.97
CA HIS A 104 6.65 -15.00 -6.92
C HIS A 104 6.70 -16.18 -7.91
N PRO A 105 6.94 -15.96 -9.22
CA PRO A 105 6.95 -17.04 -10.21
C PRO A 105 8.14 -17.99 -10.10
N ASP A 106 9.29 -17.49 -9.66
CA ASP A 106 10.57 -18.24 -9.66
C ASP A 106 11.15 -18.46 -8.27
N GLU A 107 10.56 -17.84 -7.25
CA GLU A 107 11.07 -17.86 -5.88
C GLU A 107 10.00 -18.41 -4.95
N ARG A 108 10.44 -18.96 -3.82
CA ARG A 108 9.54 -19.48 -2.79
C ARG A 108 9.03 -18.36 -1.89
N LEU A 109 8.53 -17.30 -2.51
CA LEU A 109 8.03 -16.11 -1.84
C LEU A 109 6.54 -15.93 -2.09
N ILE A 110 5.86 -15.43 -1.07
CA ILE A 110 4.47 -14.97 -1.15
C ILE A 110 4.42 -13.60 -0.50
N ALA A 111 3.85 -12.63 -1.20
CA ALA A 111 3.44 -11.34 -0.64
C ALA A 111 1.97 -11.42 -0.27
N TYR A 112 1.63 -11.00 0.95
CA TYR A 112 0.26 -10.81 1.41
C TYR A 112 0.02 -9.33 1.65
N HIS A 113 -0.94 -8.76 0.91
CA HIS A 113 -1.29 -7.35 0.92
C HIS A 113 -2.55 -7.16 1.75
N LEU A 114 -2.49 -6.22 2.70
CA LEU A 114 -3.54 -5.86 3.64
C LEU A 114 -4.03 -4.46 3.32
N PHE A 115 -5.33 -4.28 3.05
CA PHE A 115 -5.91 -2.98 2.76
C PHE A 115 -6.86 -2.58 3.89
N TRP A 116 -6.36 -1.82 4.85
CA TRP A 116 -7.10 -1.28 5.99
C TRP A 116 -7.93 -0.09 5.57
N GLU A 117 -9.05 0.18 6.25
CA GLU A 117 -9.97 1.24 5.82
C GLU A 117 -9.33 2.62 5.68
N ASP A 118 -8.43 2.99 6.59
CA ASP A 118 -7.77 4.29 6.55
C ASP A 118 -6.50 4.31 7.45
N ASP A 119 -5.82 5.46 7.58
CA ASP A 119 -4.77 5.73 8.58
C ASP A 119 -5.19 6.94 9.44
N ILE A 120 -5.19 6.76 10.76
CA ILE A 120 -5.63 7.74 11.74
C ILE A 120 -4.88 9.08 11.61
N ASP A 121 -3.64 9.07 11.15
CA ASP A 121 -2.77 10.23 11.01
C ASP A 121 -2.85 10.94 9.65
N PHE A 122 -3.63 10.44 8.69
CA PHE A 122 -3.71 11.01 7.34
C PHE A 122 -5.15 11.20 6.81
N PRO A 123 -6.07 11.81 7.59
CA PRO A 123 -7.45 12.02 7.14
C PRO A 123 -7.60 12.91 5.88
N GLU A 124 -6.52 13.57 5.44
CA GLU A 124 -6.49 14.49 4.30
C GLU A 124 -5.92 13.89 3.01
N ASP A 125 -5.35 12.69 3.04
CA ASP A 125 -4.61 12.19 1.88
C ASP A 125 -5.53 11.68 0.76
N ASN A 126 -6.79 11.37 1.07
CA ASN A 126 -7.80 10.80 0.15
C ASN A 126 -7.44 9.42 -0.40
N ASP A 127 -6.50 8.71 0.24
CA ASP A 127 -6.28 7.31 -0.09
C ASP A 127 -7.46 6.50 0.49
N PRO A 128 -8.08 5.61 -0.29
CA PRO A 128 -9.29 4.89 0.14
C PRO A 128 -8.98 3.68 1.04
N CYS A 129 -7.70 3.45 1.31
CA CYS A 129 -7.20 2.45 2.24
C CYS A 129 -5.77 2.80 2.67
N ASP A 130 -5.42 2.39 3.89
CA ASP A 130 -4.03 2.20 4.27
C ASP A 130 -3.56 0.81 3.82
N HIS A 131 -2.57 0.79 2.94
CA HIS A 131 -2.03 -0.45 2.37
C HIS A 131 -0.83 -0.90 3.20
N GLU A 132 -0.84 -2.13 3.68
CA GLU A 132 0.29 -2.77 4.35
C GLU A 132 0.62 -4.08 3.65
N VAL A 133 1.83 -4.58 3.84
CA VAL A 133 2.28 -5.81 3.18
C VAL A 133 3.16 -6.63 4.11
N MET A 134 3.07 -7.94 3.98
CA MET A 134 4.00 -8.87 4.59
C MET A 134 4.45 -9.90 3.56
N TRP A 135 5.61 -10.51 3.79
CA TRP A 135 6.13 -11.55 2.93
C TRP A 135 6.48 -12.79 3.74
N VAL A 136 6.41 -13.94 3.10
CA VAL A 136 6.97 -15.18 3.65
C VAL A 136 7.85 -15.86 2.62
N ARG A 137 8.95 -16.46 3.09
CA ARG A 137 9.71 -17.46 2.34
C ARG A 137 9.36 -18.83 2.85
N TYR A 138 9.02 -19.75 1.97
CA TYR A 138 8.68 -21.12 2.33
C TYR A 138 9.74 -22.12 1.86
N SER A 139 9.78 -23.28 2.52
CA SER A 139 10.75 -24.34 2.24
C SER A 139 10.53 -25.02 0.90
N ALA A 140 11.57 -25.61 0.34
CA ALA A 140 11.51 -26.32 -0.94
C ALA A 140 10.48 -27.47 -0.97
N ASP A 141 10.21 -28.09 0.18
CA ASP A 141 9.19 -29.13 0.32
C ASP A 141 7.77 -28.58 0.55
N THR A 142 7.62 -27.26 0.56
CA THR A 142 6.37 -26.49 0.75
C THR A 142 5.66 -26.72 2.08
N ARG A 143 6.37 -27.23 3.10
CA ARG A 143 5.78 -27.58 4.40
C ARG A 143 6.03 -26.58 5.50
N SER A 144 7.04 -25.73 5.40
CA SER A 144 7.46 -24.83 6.47
C SER A 144 7.82 -23.44 5.97
N LEU A 145 7.85 -22.48 6.90
CA LEU A 145 8.38 -21.14 6.64
C LEU A 145 9.87 -21.10 6.98
N GLU A 146 10.65 -20.51 6.07
CA GLU A 146 12.07 -20.22 6.23
C GLU A 146 12.30 -18.80 6.75
N GLN A 147 11.43 -17.85 6.37
CA GLN A 147 11.54 -16.45 6.77
C GLN A 147 10.18 -15.75 6.71
N VAL A 148 10.00 -14.72 7.53
CA VAL A 148 8.82 -13.83 7.57
C VAL A 148 9.31 -12.39 7.54
N TRP A 149 8.68 -11.54 6.74
CA TRP A 149 8.92 -10.10 6.75
C TRP A 149 7.60 -9.36 6.90
N THR A 150 7.63 -8.19 7.55
CA THR A 150 6.48 -7.27 7.59
C THR A 150 6.92 -5.87 7.20
N TYR A 151 6.01 -5.11 6.59
CA TYR A 151 6.20 -3.68 6.38
C TYR A 151 5.79 -2.92 7.64
N PHE A 152 6.59 -1.93 8.05
CA PHE A 152 6.32 -1.09 9.20
C PHE A 152 6.82 0.32 8.91
N HIS A 153 5.91 1.27 8.66
CA HIS A 153 6.22 2.71 8.54
C HIS A 153 7.43 2.99 7.65
N GLY A 154 7.40 2.49 6.41
CA GLY A 154 8.49 2.70 5.45
C GLY A 154 9.65 1.70 5.53
N ARG A 155 9.58 0.70 6.41
CA ARG A 155 10.68 -0.23 6.68
C ARG A 155 10.23 -1.67 6.53
N ILE A 156 11.17 -2.54 6.20
CA ILE A 156 10.95 -3.98 6.15
C ILE A 156 11.58 -4.58 7.41
N LEU A 157 10.76 -5.27 8.20
CA LEU A 157 11.18 -5.94 9.42
C LEU A 157 11.40 -7.42 9.13
N GLU A 158 12.56 -7.95 9.50
CA GLU A 158 12.83 -9.38 9.44
C GLU A 158 12.35 -10.06 10.73
N GLY A 159 11.44 -11.03 10.57
CA GLY A 159 10.94 -11.86 11.65
C GLY A 159 11.98 -12.89 12.06
N GLY A 160 12.56 -12.74 13.25
CA GLY A 160 13.53 -13.70 13.76
C GLY A 160 12.91 -15.05 14.18
N GLU A 161 13.70 -15.85 14.89
CA GLU A 161 13.28 -17.13 15.46
C GLU A 161 11.98 -17.08 16.29
N PRO A 162 11.64 -16.01 17.04
CA PRO A 162 10.32 -15.89 17.67
C PRO A 162 9.14 -15.96 16.68
N ALA A 163 9.25 -15.30 15.53
CA ALA A 163 8.22 -15.29 14.47
C ALA A 163 8.05 -16.68 13.85
N LEU A 164 9.16 -17.35 13.53
CA LEU A 164 9.12 -18.70 12.96
C LEU A 164 8.62 -19.74 13.97
N ARG A 165 8.99 -19.62 15.25
CA ARG A 165 8.51 -20.50 16.32
C ARG A 165 7.01 -20.36 16.54
N ASP A 166 6.52 -19.12 16.57
CA ASP A 166 5.08 -18.86 16.63
C ASP A 166 4.36 -19.46 15.41
N ALA A 167 4.86 -19.25 14.19
CA ALA A 167 4.28 -19.85 12.99
C ALA A 167 4.22 -21.38 13.09
N ARG A 168 5.31 -22.04 13.49
CA ARG A 168 5.38 -23.50 13.69
C ARG A 168 4.31 -23.99 14.67
N ALA A 169 4.11 -23.30 15.78
CA ALA A 169 3.12 -23.64 16.79
C ALA A 169 1.67 -23.52 16.28
N HIS A 170 1.45 -22.83 15.15
CA HIS A 170 0.13 -22.50 14.64
C HIS A 170 -0.04 -22.88 13.17
N GLY A 171 0.44 -24.07 12.80
CA GLY A 171 0.22 -24.65 11.48
C GLY A 171 0.91 -23.88 10.35
N MET A 172 2.07 -23.26 10.64
CA MET A 172 2.86 -22.42 9.75
C MET A 172 2.17 -21.11 9.34
N ARG A 173 1.19 -20.64 10.10
CA ARG A 173 0.58 -19.33 9.91
C ARG A 173 1.28 -18.29 10.78
N ALA A 174 2.13 -17.48 10.17
CA ALA A 174 2.83 -16.41 10.87
C ALA A 174 1.86 -15.43 11.54
N ARG A 175 2.14 -15.04 12.78
CA ARG A 175 1.44 -13.93 13.45
C ARG A 175 1.97 -12.59 12.97
N VAL A 176 1.05 -11.69 12.64
CA VAL A 176 1.32 -10.28 12.34
C VAL A 176 0.44 -9.42 13.23
N ASN A 177 1.04 -8.58 14.05
CA ASN A 177 0.35 -7.59 14.86
C ASN A 177 0.20 -6.29 14.06
N ALA A 178 -1.00 -5.73 13.98
CA ALA A 178 -1.26 -4.44 13.33
C ALA A 178 -1.36 -3.33 14.40
N GLN A 179 -0.51 -2.31 14.26
CA GLN A 179 -0.52 -1.15 15.16
C GLN A 179 -1.85 -0.40 15.09
N TRP A 180 -2.39 0.01 16.24
CA TRP A 180 -3.67 0.72 16.31
C TRP A 180 -3.69 1.98 15.44
N GLY A 181 -4.69 2.09 14.56
CA GLY A 181 -5.01 3.24 13.74
C GLY A 181 -4.03 3.54 12.60
N LYS A 182 -2.78 3.06 12.67
CA LYS A 182 -1.71 3.33 11.67
C LYS A 182 -1.23 2.08 10.94
N HIS A 183 -1.70 0.91 11.38
CA HIS A 183 -1.51 -0.43 10.80
C HIS A 183 -0.10 -0.93 10.53
N GLY A 184 0.95 -0.22 10.95
CA GLY A 184 2.32 -0.70 10.86
C GLY A 184 2.42 -2.15 11.35
N SER A 185 2.78 -3.05 10.43
CA SER A 185 2.71 -4.50 10.65
C SER A 185 3.97 -5.02 11.33
N MET A 186 3.80 -5.80 12.39
CA MET A 186 4.88 -6.27 13.26
C MET A 186 4.84 -7.80 13.40
N PRO A 187 5.98 -8.51 13.27
CA PRO A 187 5.99 -9.97 13.43
C PRO A 187 5.92 -10.36 14.92
N ALA A 188 5.77 -11.65 15.24
CA ALA A 188 5.93 -12.10 16.63
C ALA A 188 7.36 -11.85 17.14
N GLY A 189 7.50 -11.37 18.38
CA GLY A 189 8.79 -10.97 18.99
C GLY A 189 9.28 -9.59 18.54
N TRP A 190 8.41 -8.77 17.96
CA TRP A 190 8.69 -7.43 17.47
C TRP A 190 9.33 -6.51 18.52
N GLU A 191 9.04 -6.70 19.80
CA GLU A 191 9.43 -5.80 20.89
C GLU A 191 10.93 -5.55 20.93
N SER A 192 11.71 -6.57 20.60
CA SER A 192 13.18 -6.52 20.60
C SER A 192 13.82 -6.14 19.26
N LEU A 193 13.02 -6.03 18.18
CA LEU A 193 13.56 -5.78 16.86
C LEU A 193 14.18 -4.38 16.78
N PRO A 194 15.42 -4.24 16.29
CA PRO A 194 16.06 -2.95 16.14
C PRO A 194 15.49 -2.21 14.93
N ILE A 195 15.32 -0.90 15.07
CA ILE A 195 14.88 0.01 14.03
C ILE A 195 15.65 1.32 14.12
N LEU A 196 15.90 1.95 12.97
CA LEU A 196 16.47 3.30 12.92
C LEU A 196 15.34 4.31 12.76
N ALA A 197 15.10 5.09 13.81
CA ALA A 197 14.23 6.25 13.75
C ALA A 197 14.89 7.36 12.91
N ASN A 198 14.09 8.10 12.14
CA ASN A 198 14.56 9.19 11.30
C ASN A 198 13.65 10.42 11.39
N THR A 199 14.07 11.51 10.76
CA THR A 199 13.38 12.80 10.81
C THR A 199 12.03 12.81 10.09
N GLY A 200 11.73 11.80 9.27
CA GLY A 200 10.44 11.60 8.61
C GLY A 200 9.39 10.94 9.50
N ASP A 201 9.78 10.34 10.63
CA ASP A 201 8.82 9.72 11.55
C ASP A 201 7.89 10.79 12.18
N ILE A 202 6.60 10.46 12.28
CA ILE A 202 5.59 11.34 12.88
C ILE A 202 5.91 11.57 14.36
N GLU A 203 6.42 10.53 15.01
CA GLU A 203 6.77 10.47 16.43
C GLU A 203 8.17 11.00 16.73
N ARG A 204 8.90 11.57 15.76
CA ARG A 204 10.32 11.95 15.90
C ARG A 204 10.68 12.73 17.17
N GLN A 205 9.77 13.55 17.71
CA GLN A 205 9.98 14.32 18.94
C GLN A 205 10.06 13.45 20.21
N TYR A 206 9.57 12.21 20.14
CA TYR A 206 9.58 11.22 21.21
C TYR A 206 10.66 10.14 21.01
N LEU A 207 11.38 10.19 19.89
CA LEU A 207 12.35 9.18 19.50
C LEU A 207 13.78 9.70 19.65
N THR A 208 14.70 8.78 19.94
CA THR A 208 16.13 9.06 19.76
C THR A 208 16.48 8.79 18.30
N LEU A 209 16.80 9.85 17.56
CA LEU A 209 17.17 9.76 16.15
C LEU A 209 18.62 9.28 15.99
N ASP A 210 18.92 8.76 14.80
CA ASP A 210 20.26 8.38 14.34
C ASP A 210 20.97 7.32 15.20
N LYS A 211 20.23 6.61 16.05
CA LYS A 211 20.69 5.46 16.83
C LYS A 211 19.66 4.34 16.75
N PRO A 212 20.08 3.07 16.76
CA PRO A 212 19.15 1.96 16.88
C PRO A 212 18.32 2.08 18.15
N ILE A 213 17.01 2.04 17.98
CA ILE A 213 16.04 1.83 19.06
C ILE A 213 15.32 0.51 18.82
N THR A 214 14.57 0.04 19.80
CA THR A 214 13.69 -1.12 19.62
C THR A 214 12.34 -0.69 19.06
N LEU A 215 11.65 -1.59 18.35
CA LEU A 215 10.27 -1.35 17.94
C LEU A 215 9.33 -1.15 19.15
N LYS A 216 9.64 -1.72 20.32
CA LYS A 216 8.94 -1.39 21.57
C LYS A 216 9.03 0.11 21.88
N GLN A 217 10.25 0.66 21.90
CA GLN A 217 10.45 2.10 22.13
C GLN A 217 9.75 2.96 21.08
N TYR A 218 9.73 2.52 19.82
CA TYR A 218 8.99 3.22 18.76
C TYR A 218 7.48 3.23 19.06
N ASN A 219 6.91 2.08 19.41
CA ASN A 219 5.49 1.98 19.72
C ASN A 219 5.12 2.72 21.02
N GLU A 220 5.99 2.74 22.03
CA GLU A 220 5.80 3.57 23.25
C GLU A 220 5.74 5.07 22.89
N ALA A 221 6.58 5.51 21.95
CA ALA A 221 6.52 6.87 21.42
C ALA A 221 5.22 7.14 20.63
N THR A 222 4.76 6.18 19.81
CA THR A 222 3.47 6.28 19.12
C THR A 222 2.30 6.35 20.11
N HIS A 223 2.26 5.47 21.10
CA HIS A 223 1.27 5.49 22.17
C HIS A 223 1.26 6.82 22.90
N ARG A 224 2.43 7.33 23.28
CA ARG A 224 2.57 8.62 23.95
C ARG A 224 1.99 9.73 23.07
N LYS A 225 2.41 9.83 21.81
CA LYS A 225 1.92 10.82 20.85
C LYS A 225 0.40 10.75 20.71
N LEU A 226 -0.15 9.56 20.44
CA LEU A 226 -1.58 9.38 20.18
C LEU A 226 -2.44 9.56 21.44
N SER A 227 -1.88 9.35 22.63
CA SER A 227 -2.60 9.55 23.89
C SER A 227 -2.54 10.99 24.41
N THR A 228 -1.43 11.72 24.15
CA THR A 228 -1.24 13.10 24.64
C THR A 228 -1.69 14.15 23.63
N GLU A 229 -1.21 14.06 22.40
CA GLU A 229 -1.52 15.01 21.34
C GLU A 229 -2.75 14.55 20.57
N GLY A 230 -2.78 13.25 20.25
CA GLY A 230 -3.79 12.66 19.40
C GLY A 230 -3.32 12.44 17.99
N ARG A 231 -4.26 12.13 17.11
CA ARG A 231 -4.01 12.04 15.67
C ARG A 231 -3.68 13.42 15.08
N ARG A 232 -3.07 13.42 13.90
CA ARG A 232 -2.90 14.66 13.13
C ARG A 232 -4.25 15.28 12.77
N LEU A 233 -4.22 16.60 12.55
CA LEU A 233 -5.37 17.40 12.13
C LEU A 233 -6.64 17.15 12.95
N LEU A 234 -6.60 17.35 14.27
CA LEU A 234 -7.69 17.03 15.22
C LEU A 234 -9.09 17.51 14.78
N ASP A 235 -9.18 18.65 14.09
CA ASP A 235 -10.43 19.23 13.61
C ASP A 235 -10.78 18.91 12.15
N HIS A 236 -10.07 17.96 11.50
CA HIS A 236 -10.33 17.61 10.11
C HIS A 236 -11.82 17.22 9.90
N PRO A 237 -12.54 17.87 8.95
CA PRO A 237 -13.98 17.67 8.81
C PRO A 237 -14.38 16.22 8.53
N MET A 238 -13.60 15.50 7.73
CA MET A 238 -13.87 14.09 7.41
C MET A 238 -13.77 13.21 8.65
N ALA A 239 -12.65 13.29 9.38
CA ALA A 239 -12.42 12.50 10.59
C ALA A 239 -13.50 12.79 11.64
N ARG A 240 -13.91 14.05 11.81
CA ARG A 240 -15.03 14.42 12.69
C ARG A 240 -16.36 13.83 12.24
N ARG A 241 -16.67 13.91 10.94
CA ARG A 241 -17.91 13.37 10.35
C ARG A 241 -18.00 11.86 10.48
N LEU A 242 -16.87 11.15 10.29
CA LEU A 242 -16.76 9.70 10.39
C LEU A 242 -16.55 9.23 11.83
N GLY A 243 -16.50 10.14 12.81
CA GLY A 243 -16.42 9.80 14.23
C GLY A 243 -15.07 9.23 14.66
N TRP A 244 -13.99 9.53 13.95
CA TRP A 244 -12.65 9.05 14.32
C TRP A 244 -12.23 9.63 15.67
N PRO A 245 -11.65 8.81 16.55
CA PRO A 245 -11.19 9.29 17.84
C PRO A 245 -10.12 10.37 17.64
N GLN A 246 -10.15 11.41 18.47
CA GLN A 246 -9.10 12.42 18.47
C GLN A 246 -7.79 11.87 19.09
N ARG A 247 -7.91 10.94 20.04
CA ARG A 247 -6.81 10.38 20.83
C ARG A 247 -7.07 8.90 21.13
N PHE A 248 -5.99 8.19 21.43
CA PHE A 248 -6.09 6.90 22.10
C PHE A 248 -6.31 7.12 23.60
N ASN A 249 -7.38 6.56 24.17
CA ASN A 249 -7.74 6.77 25.58
C ASN A 249 -7.35 5.60 26.51
N GLY A 250 -6.60 4.62 26.02
CA GLY A 250 -6.18 3.43 26.76
C GLY A 250 -4.78 3.53 27.38
N THR A 251 -4.47 2.55 28.21
CA THR A 251 -3.12 2.33 28.77
C THR A 251 -2.14 1.86 27.70
N TRP A 252 -0.86 1.77 28.04
CA TRP A 252 0.11 1.12 27.15
C TRP A 252 -0.26 -0.33 26.89
N GLU A 253 -0.72 -1.04 27.93
CA GLU A 253 -1.17 -2.42 27.85
C GLU A 253 -2.37 -2.58 26.90
N ASP A 254 -3.31 -1.64 26.90
CA ASP A 254 -4.41 -1.61 25.91
C ASP A 254 -3.89 -1.35 24.49
N PHE A 255 -2.89 -0.49 24.33
CA PHE A 255 -2.34 -0.11 23.02
C PHE A 255 -1.68 -1.29 22.30
N VAL A 256 -1.04 -2.19 23.06
CA VAL A 256 -0.41 -3.40 22.53
C VAL A 256 -1.25 -4.67 22.74
N ASP A 257 -2.52 -4.52 23.11
CA ASP A 257 -3.48 -5.62 23.20
C ASP A 257 -3.94 -6.04 21.80
N PHE A 258 -3.14 -6.88 21.15
CA PHE A 258 -3.43 -7.46 19.83
C PHE A 258 -4.34 -8.71 19.93
N SER A 259 -5.41 -8.63 20.72
CA SER A 259 -6.34 -9.75 20.95
C SER A 259 -7.36 -9.94 19.84
N ARG A 260 -7.60 -8.94 18.98
CA ARG A 260 -8.56 -9.05 17.88
C ARG A 260 -7.94 -9.77 16.69
N VAL A 261 -8.40 -10.99 16.43
CA VAL A 261 -7.97 -11.78 15.28
C VAL A 261 -8.74 -11.37 14.02
N VAL A 262 -8.03 -11.21 12.91
CA VAL A 262 -8.57 -11.03 11.56
C VAL A 262 -8.23 -12.28 10.74
N GLU A 263 -9.26 -13.04 10.36
CA GLU A 263 -9.07 -14.30 9.63
C GLU A 263 -8.90 -14.07 8.12
N THR A 264 -7.64 -13.90 7.71
CA THR A 264 -7.23 -13.59 6.33
C THR A 264 -7.62 -14.66 5.30
N ARG A 265 -7.77 -15.92 5.71
CA ARG A 265 -8.18 -17.01 4.82
C ARG A 265 -9.59 -16.80 4.27
N GLU A 266 -10.50 -16.25 5.07
CA GLU A 266 -11.86 -15.96 4.62
C GLU A 266 -11.88 -14.93 3.49
N PHE A 267 -10.92 -13.99 3.48
CA PHE A 267 -10.78 -13.04 2.38
C PHE A 267 -10.27 -13.72 1.10
N LEU A 268 -9.28 -14.62 1.23
CA LEU A 268 -8.78 -15.39 0.09
C LEU A 268 -9.88 -16.24 -0.56
N ASP A 269 -10.71 -16.88 0.27
CA ASP A 269 -11.80 -17.74 -0.21
C ASP A 269 -12.92 -16.94 -0.90
N ARG A 270 -13.23 -15.75 -0.37
CA ARG A 270 -14.30 -14.87 -0.89
C ARG A 270 -13.88 -14.09 -2.14
N ALA A 271 -12.76 -13.35 -2.05
CA ALA A 271 -12.36 -12.39 -3.07
C ALA A 271 -11.53 -13.04 -4.18
N LYS A 272 -10.87 -14.18 -3.89
CA LYS A 272 -10.00 -14.91 -4.83
C LYS A 272 -8.93 -14.03 -5.48
N MET A 273 -8.46 -13.02 -4.74
CA MET A 273 -7.38 -12.11 -5.15
C MET A 273 -6.02 -12.79 -4.98
N VAL A 274 -5.77 -13.82 -5.78
CA VAL A 274 -4.53 -14.58 -5.79
C VAL A 274 -3.99 -14.74 -7.20
N GLN A 275 -2.75 -14.30 -7.44
CA GLN A 275 -2.06 -14.46 -8.72
C GLN A 275 -0.58 -14.82 -8.54
N VAL A 276 0.03 -15.31 -9.62
CA VAL A 276 1.48 -15.52 -9.70
C VAL A 276 2.06 -14.44 -10.60
N SER A 277 2.93 -13.58 -10.06
CA SER A 277 3.46 -12.40 -10.76
C SER A 277 4.77 -11.93 -10.11
N ARG A 278 5.64 -11.25 -10.88
CA ARG A 278 6.77 -10.49 -10.32
C ARG A 278 6.38 -9.07 -9.89
N TRP A 279 5.20 -8.60 -10.35
CA TRP A 279 4.76 -7.21 -10.31
C TRP A 279 3.49 -7.06 -9.47
N ASN A 280 3.65 -7.06 -8.15
CA ASN A 280 2.58 -6.96 -7.18
C ASN A 280 1.71 -5.73 -7.41
N SER A 281 2.30 -4.52 -7.43
CA SER A 281 1.52 -3.29 -7.58
C SER A 281 0.75 -3.27 -8.91
N ALA A 282 1.38 -3.69 -10.01
CA ALA A 282 0.73 -3.76 -11.30
C ALA A 282 -0.42 -4.78 -11.30
N THR A 283 -0.21 -5.97 -10.72
CA THR A 283 -1.23 -7.01 -10.63
C THR A 283 -2.42 -6.59 -9.77
N ILE A 284 -2.18 -5.93 -8.63
CA ILE A 284 -3.24 -5.45 -7.75
C ILE A 284 -4.10 -4.39 -8.46
N ASP A 285 -3.44 -3.41 -9.10
CA ASP A 285 -4.10 -2.32 -9.84
C ASP A 285 -4.95 -2.83 -11.01
N GLN A 286 -4.42 -3.77 -11.79
CA GLN A 286 -5.07 -4.23 -13.02
C GLN A 286 -6.10 -5.34 -12.80
N HIS A 287 -5.99 -6.13 -11.72
CA HIS A 287 -6.80 -7.35 -11.56
C HIS A 287 -7.59 -7.45 -10.27
N PHE A 288 -7.24 -6.75 -9.20
CA PHE A 288 -7.84 -6.99 -7.89
C PHE A 288 -8.69 -5.82 -7.40
N LEU A 289 -8.10 -4.64 -7.24
CA LEU A 289 -8.78 -3.55 -6.55
C LEU A 289 -9.50 -2.62 -7.54
N PRO A 290 -10.77 -2.28 -7.27
CA PRO A 290 -11.51 -1.29 -8.06
C PRO A 290 -11.23 0.15 -7.60
N TYR A 291 -10.25 0.35 -6.71
CA TYR A 291 -9.93 1.62 -6.07
C TYR A 291 -8.41 1.78 -5.91
N ASN A 292 -7.96 3.03 -5.71
CA ASN A 292 -6.54 3.35 -5.55
C ASN A 292 -5.92 2.75 -4.28
N PHE A 293 -4.65 2.40 -4.32
CA PHE A 293 -3.88 2.06 -3.12
C PHE A 293 -2.49 2.69 -3.22
N ARG A 294 -1.75 2.78 -2.11
CA ARG A 294 -0.36 3.25 -2.17
C ARG A 294 0.56 2.09 -2.55
N PRO A 295 1.36 2.16 -3.63
CA PRO A 295 2.26 1.06 -3.98
C PRO A 295 3.30 0.86 -2.88
N LYS A 296 3.67 -0.40 -2.64
CA LYS A 296 4.67 -0.80 -1.64
C LYS A 296 5.82 -1.50 -2.34
N THR A 297 6.90 -1.76 -1.61
CA THR A 297 7.99 -2.59 -2.10
C THR A 297 7.44 -3.90 -2.65
N GLU A 298 7.96 -4.37 -3.77
CA GLU A 298 7.48 -5.58 -4.44
C GLU A 298 7.86 -6.83 -3.64
N TRP A 299 9.15 -7.00 -3.37
CA TRP A 299 9.72 -8.15 -2.67
C TRP A 299 10.67 -7.67 -1.55
N PRO A 300 10.91 -8.46 -0.50
CA PRO A 300 11.62 -7.99 0.68
C PRO A 300 13.16 -7.90 0.51
N GLU A 301 13.70 -8.41 -0.61
CA GLU A 301 15.13 -8.45 -0.97
C GLU A 301 15.40 -7.70 -2.28
#